data_AF-A0AAV0ST38-F1
#
_entry.id   AF-A0AAV0ST38-F1
#
_cell.length_a   1.000
_cell.length_b   1.000
_cell.length_c   1.000
_cell.angle_alpha   90.00
_cell.angle_beta   90.00
_cell.angle_gamma   90.00
#
_symmetry.space_group_name_H-M   'P 1'
#
loop_
_entity.id
_entity.type
_entity.pdbx_description
1 polymer ?
#
loop_
_entity_poly.entity_id
_entity_poly.type
_entity_poly.pdbx_seq_one_letter_code
_entity_poly.pdbx_strand_id
1 'polypeptide(L)'
;MLVGDLKKAIKVENSDIQCPARNLQLYPAKMVEGKWLASSSDDVIQLKKGEKTHHVVELMKEDQKLQAEDDIADLLEGMEDPKGKQIHVLVRVPEHAQPNIGLWLVSGSIENALDTKGIRYHLYRLASARCGYYDPALRKEEKDKDVAFWYEAKKLRIHVLFKTEKDAWLFKNALDSDPHTLGSRLSGQIVTCKFTRFEAGYIELHHIQFLDYDSQESDSPQTTLVSVSSSTIRSVLDFASEEYRCMGIEEDWLFYPYGKPESCHMISRKQCNRNKSQYGKFDHDPNNRLALSREMHGFYDGLSLDIPIVNMFPVSVEEKLSNGSRYKVEVLVKVYDVYCTERVFYRLKSGSSRTDDPLVMKTFVYVENPDTFCFCMKWKHDEIEKVWKSFSGRIRLSRIMVN
;
A
#
# COMPACT_ATOMS: atom_id res chain seq x y z
N MET A 1 -30.80 -42.52 16.52
CA MET A 1 -30.16 -41.18 16.61
C MET A 1 -30.14 -40.67 15.19
N LEU A 2 -30.69 -39.49 14.90
CA LEU A 2 -30.80 -39.08 13.51
C LEU A 2 -29.48 -38.52 12.99
N VAL A 3 -29.26 -38.61 11.68
CA VAL A 3 -28.13 -37.95 11.01
C VAL A 3 -28.11 -36.44 11.30
N GLY A 4 -29.28 -35.80 11.44
CA GLY A 4 -29.39 -34.42 11.88
C GLY A 4 -28.77 -34.12 13.26
N ASP A 5 -28.81 -35.08 14.19
CA ASP A 5 -28.19 -34.94 15.51
C ASP A 5 -26.67 -35.12 15.45
N LEU A 6 -26.20 -36.04 14.59
CA LEU A 6 -24.77 -36.18 14.30
C LEU A 6 -24.17 -34.91 13.68
N LYS A 7 -24.88 -34.24 12.77
CA LYS A 7 -24.44 -32.95 12.21
C LYS A 7 -24.26 -31.89 13.30
N LYS A 8 -25.14 -31.85 14.32
CA LYS A 8 -25.00 -30.93 15.47
C LYS A 8 -23.78 -31.28 16.30
N ALA A 9 -23.57 -32.56 16.62
CA ALA A 9 -22.42 -33.03 17.39
C ALA A 9 -21.09 -32.71 16.70
N ILE A 10 -20.97 -32.97 15.39
CA ILE A 10 -19.78 -32.63 14.59
C ILE A 10 -19.46 -31.13 14.70
N LYS A 11 -20.47 -30.27 14.59
CA LYS A 11 -20.26 -28.82 14.71
C LYS A 11 -19.78 -28.40 16.10
N VAL A 12 -20.33 -29.00 17.17
CA VAL A 12 -19.91 -28.67 18.55
C VAL A 12 -18.44 -29.01 18.77
N GLU A 13 -17.97 -30.13 18.24
CA GLU A 13 -16.58 -30.59 18.40
C GLU A 13 -15.58 -29.92 17.42
N ASN A 14 -16.06 -29.22 16.39
CA ASN A 14 -15.22 -28.61 15.35
C ASN A 14 -15.55 -27.11 15.20
N SER A 15 -14.96 -26.30 16.09
CA SER A 15 -15.21 -24.84 16.19
C SER A 15 -14.81 -24.03 14.94
N ASP A 16 -13.97 -24.61 14.08
CA ASP A 16 -13.55 -24.07 12.80
C ASP A 16 -14.66 -24.13 11.73
N ILE A 17 -15.67 -25.00 11.89
CA ILE A 17 -16.83 -25.09 11.01
C ILE A 17 -17.84 -23.97 11.29
N GLN A 18 -17.87 -22.95 10.43
CA GLN A 18 -18.72 -21.76 10.62
C GLN A 18 -20.19 -21.95 10.17
N CYS A 19 -20.49 -22.87 9.25
CA CYS A 19 -21.83 -23.03 8.70
C CYS A 19 -22.85 -23.60 9.70
N PRO A 20 -24.17 -23.33 9.54
CA PRO A 20 -25.21 -24.03 10.31
C PRO A 20 -25.07 -25.55 10.18
N ALA A 21 -25.27 -26.30 11.27
CA ALA A 21 -25.15 -27.77 11.27
C ALA A 21 -26.05 -28.43 10.19
N ARG A 22 -27.26 -27.88 9.97
CA ARG A 22 -28.19 -28.35 8.94
C ARG A 22 -27.62 -28.29 7.51
N ASN A 23 -26.62 -27.45 7.27
CA ASN A 23 -25.99 -27.29 5.96
C ASN A 23 -24.88 -28.34 5.72
N LEU A 24 -24.35 -28.99 6.76
CA LEU A 24 -23.35 -30.04 6.59
C LEU A 24 -23.91 -31.18 5.72
N GLN A 25 -23.10 -31.62 4.76
CA GLN A 25 -23.39 -32.79 3.94
C GLN A 25 -22.53 -33.94 4.45
N LEU A 26 -23.17 -35.07 4.77
CA LEU A 26 -22.50 -36.25 5.30
C LEU A 26 -22.63 -37.39 4.30
N TYR A 27 -21.54 -38.13 4.12
CA TYR A 27 -21.47 -39.31 3.26
C TYR A 27 -20.87 -40.47 4.05
N PRO A 28 -21.38 -41.70 3.92
CA PRO A 28 -20.77 -42.87 4.52
C PRO A 28 -19.41 -43.12 3.86
N ALA A 29 -18.35 -43.22 4.65
CA ALA A 29 -17.01 -43.51 4.14
C ALA A 29 -16.80 -45.02 3.95
N LYS A 30 -17.78 -45.71 3.37
CA LYS A 30 -17.79 -47.16 3.16
C LYS A 30 -17.45 -47.47 1.70
N MET A 31 -16.32 -48.12 1.47
CA MET A 31 -15.87 -48.52 0.14
C MET A 31 -16.77 -49.60 -0.47
N VAL A 32 -16.68 -49.79 -1.79
CA VAL A 32 -17.41 -50.82 -2.55
C VAL A 32 -17.18 -52.23 -1.98
N GLU A 33 -16.00 -52.50 -1.41
CA GLU A 33 -15.68 -53.76 -0.74
C GLU A 33 -16.36 -53.95 0.64
N GLY A 34 -17.21 -53.01 1.05
CA GLY A 34 -17.91 -53.01 2.35
C GLY A 34 -17.05 -52.57 3.54
N LYS A 35 -15.77 -52.24 3.33
CA LYS A 35 -14.83 -51.76 4.35
C LYS A 35 -14.93 -50.24 4.54
N TRP A 36 -14.76 -49.78 5.78
CA TRP A 36 -14.67 -48.35 6.08
C TRP A 36 -13.30 -47.78 5.72
N LEU A 37 -13.30 -46.52 5.29
CA LEU A 37 -12.10 -45.77 4.94
C LEU A 37 -11.22 -45.57 6.18
N ALA A 38 -10.10 -46.29 6.23
CA ALA A 38 -9.18 -46.26 7.36
C ALA A 38 -8.44 -44.92 7.44
N SER A 39 -8.25 -44.40 8.66
CA SER A 39 -7.56 -43.12 8.89
C SER A 39 -6.10 -43.08 8.47
N SER A 40 -5.50 -44.25 8.25
CA SER A 40 -4.12 -44.47 7.80
C SER A 40 -4.01 -44.77 6.29
N SER A 41 -5.12 -44.79 5.56
CA SER A 41 -5.10 -44.99 4.10
C SER A 41 -4.50 -43.77 3.38
N ASP A 42 -3.89 -44.00 2.23
CA ASP A 42 -3.33 -42.92 1.39
C ASP A 42 -4.41 -41.90 0.99
N ASP A 43 -5.64 -42.36 0.74
CA ASP A 43 -6.80 -41.51 0.46
C ASP A 43 -7.09 -40.51 1.60
N VAL A 44 -7.04 -40.95 2.86
CA VAL A 44 -7.25 -40.07 4.02
C VAL A 44 -6.04 -39.16 4.27
N ILE A 45 -4.82 -39.64 4.01
CA ILE A 45 -3.61 -38.83 4.13
C ILE A 45 -3.64 -37.68 3.11
N GLN A 46 -4.05 -37.94 1.88
CA GLN A 46 -4.23 -36.92 0.84
C GLN A 46 -5.38 -35.96 1.18
N LEU A 47 -6.51 -36.48 1.68
CA LEU A 47 -7.63 -35.66 2.14
C LEU A 47 -7.23 -34.68 3.25
N LYS A 48 -6.40 -35.11 4.21
CA LYS A 48 -5.86 -34.24 5.27
C LYS A 48 -4.93 -33.14 4.75
N LYS A 49 -4.35 -33.32 3.56
CA LYS A 49 -3.54 -32.29 2.86
C LYS A 49 -4.39 -31.36 1.99
N GLY A 50 -5.70 -31.58 1.92
CA GLY A 50 -6.62 -30.80 1.09
C GLY A 50 -6.84 -31.37 -0.32
N GLU A 51 -6.27 -32.53 -0.64
CA GLU A 51 -6.41 -33.16 -1.96
C GLU A 51 -7.57 -34.17 -1.97
N LYS A 52 -8.34 -34.24 -3.06
CA LYS A 52 -9.41 -35.23 -3.23
C LYS A 52 -8.96 -36.32 -4.19
N THR A 53 -8.88 -37.56 -3.70
CA THR A 53 -8.61 -38.72 -4.54
C THR A 53 -9.85 -39.19 -5.29
N HIS A 54 -9.65 -40.02 -6.31
CA HIS A 54 -10.76 -40.63 -7.05
C HIS A 54 -11.73 -41.37 -6.12
N HIS A 55 -11.21 -42.14 -5.14
CA HIS A 55 -12.04 -42.86 -4.18
C HIS A 55 -12.87 -41.93 -3.29
N VAL A 56 -12.29 -40.82 -2.83
CA VAL A 56 -13.03 -39.82 -2.03
C VAL A 56 -14.12 -39.16 -2.86
N VAL A 57 -13.83 -38.80 -4.12
CA VAL A 57 -14.84 -38.21 -5.02
C VAL A 57 -15.98 -39.18 -5.29
N GLU A 58 -15.68 -40.47 -5.45
CA GLU A 58 -16.69 -41.50 -5.67
C GLU A 58 -17.61 -41.72 -4.46
N LEU A 59 -17.06 -41.68 -3.24
CA LEU A 59 -17.85 -41.77 -2.01
C LEU A 59 -18.74 -40.55 -1.76
N MET A 60 -18.47 -39.43 -2.44
CA MET A 60 -19.17 -38.15 -2.25
C MET A 60 -20.20 -37.84 -3.35
N LYS A 61 -20.62 -38.84 -4.13
CA LYS A 61 -21.71 -38.69 -5.12
C LYS A 61 -23.03 -38.40 -4.40
N GLU A 62 -23.91 -37.59 -5.02
CA GLU A 62 -25.14 -37.10 -4.38
C GLU A 62 -26.14 -38.21 -4.00
N ASP A 63 -26.12 -39.36 -4.68
CA ASP A 63 -26.92 -40.54 -4.37
C ASP A 63 -26.50 -41.24 -3.06
N GLN A 64 -25.26 -41.01 -2.60
CA GLN A 64 -24.71 -41.57 -1.36
C GLN A 64 -24.88 -40.63 -0.16
N LYS A 65 -25.51 -39.46 -0.36
CA LYS A 65 -25.64 -38.43 0.66
C LYS A 65 -26.69 -38.80 1.70
N LEU A 66 -26.30 -38.77 2.97
CA LEU A 66 -27.19 -39.01 4.10
C LEU A 66 -28.15 -37.83 4.30
N GLN A 67 -29.45 -38.14 4.37
CA GLN A 67 -30.50 -37.18 4.67
C GLN A 67 -30.59 -36.94 6.18
N ALA A 68 -31.16 -35.80 6.58
CA ALA A 68 -31.18 -35.44 8.00
C ALA A 68 -32.10 -36.35 8.83
N GLU A 69 -33.09 -36.92 8.16
CA GLU A 69 -34.15 -37.78 8.67
C GLU A 69 -33.74 -39.26 8.77
N ASP A 70 -32.62 -39.64 8.17
CA ASP A 70 -32.10 -41.02 8.21
C ASP A 70 -31.68 -41.39 9.65
N ASP A 71 -31.95 -42.64 10.05
CA ASP A 71 -31.48 -43.15 11.34
C ASP A 71 -30.04 -43.65 11.19
N ILE A 72 -29.19 -43.25 12.12
CA ILE A 72 -27.80 -43.73 12.17
C ILE A 72 -27.75 -45.23 12.44
N ALA A 73 -28.81 -45.80 13.03
CA ALA A 73 -28.95 -47.25 13.18
C ALA A 73 -28.84 -48.00 11.83
N ASP A 74 -29.27 -47.39 10.72
CA ASP A 74 -29.21 -48.00 9.39
C ASP A 74 -27.75 -48.20 8.92
N LEU A 75 -26.83 -47.33 9.35
CA LEU A 75 -25.40 -47.48 9.09
C LEU A 75 -24.73 -48.57 9.95
N LEU A 76 -25.40 -48.97 11.03
CA LEU A 76 -24.96 -49.99 11.98
C LEU A 76 -25.66 -51.35 11.74
N GLU A 77 -26.51 -51.45 10.71
CA GLU A 77 -27.23 -52.68 10.41
C GLU A 77 -26.26 -53.85 10.18
N GLY A 78 -26.54 -54.98 10.83
CA GLY A 78 -25.68 -56.17 10.80
C GLY A 78 -24.48 -56.14 11.75
N MET A 79 -24.35 -55.14 12.63
CA MET A 79 -23.36 -55.11 13.69
C MET A 79 -23.97 -55.58 15.02
N GLU A 80 -23.38 -56.61 15.65
CA GLU A 80 -23.94 -57.25 16.86
C GLU A 80 -24.03 -56.31 18.08
N ASP A 81 -23.09 -55.37 18.24
CA ASP A 81 -23.06 -54.40 19.35
C ASP A 81 -22.40 -53.07 18.93
N PRO A 82 -22.96 -51.90 19.28
CA PRO A 82 -22.31 -50.60 19.07
C PRO A 82 -21.01 -50.47 19.90
N LYS A 83 -19.88 -50.24 19.23
CA LYS A 83 -18.53 -50.04 19.75
C LYS A 83 -17.89 -48.82 19.08
N GLY A 84 -16.88 -48.23 19.71
CA GLY A 84 -16.14 -47.13 19.10
C GLY A 84 -15.49 -47.50 17.77
N LYS A 85 -15.41 -46.53 16.85
CA LYS A 85 -14.76 -46.65 15.51
C LYS A 85 -15.46 -47.62 14.53
N GLN A 86 -16.76 -47.82 14.67
CA GLN A 86 -17.52 -48.71 13.79
C GLN A 86 -18.01 -48.07 12.50
N ILE A 87 -18.18 -46.74 12.49
CA ILE A 87 -18.60 -45.99 11.31
C ILE A 87 -17.63 -44.86 11.05
N HIS A 88 -17.49 -44.51 9.77
CA HIS A 88 -16.68 -43.40 9.32
C HIS A 88 -17.55 -42.56 8.37
N VAL A 89 -17.53 -41.24 8.54
CA VAL A 89 -18.29 -40.31 7.70
C VAL A 89 -17.37 -39.28 7.08
N LEU A 90 -17.58 -38.96 5.81
CA LEU A 90 -17.00 -37.81 5.15
C LEU A 90 -17.91 -36.60 5.38
N VAL A 91 -17.32 -35.49 5.81
CA VAL A 91 -18.03 -34.24 6.07
C VAL A 91 -17.69 -33.25 4.97
N ARG A 92 -18.68 -32.85 4.19
CA ARG A 92 -18.57 -31.72 3.26
C ARG A 92 -19.24 -30.50 3.86
N VAL A 93 -18.43 -29.48 4.08
CA VAL A 93 -18.90 -28.13 4.39
C VAL A 93 -19.28 -27.49 3.06
N PRO A 94 -20.55 -27.09 2.84
CA PRO A 94 -20.94 -26.44 1.59
C PRO A 94 -20.22 -25.12 1.41
N GLU A 95 -19.73 -24.87 0.21
CA GLU A 95 -19.13 -23.59 -0.21
C GLU A 95 -20.11 -22.42 0.00
N HIS A 96 -21.43 -22.68 -0.01
CA HIS A 96 -22.49 -21.66 0.12
C HIS A 96 -23.05 -21.45 1.55
N ALA A 97 -22.40 -22.00 2.57
CA ALA A 97 -22.70 -21.63 3.96
C ALA A 97 -21.55 -20.84 4.59
N GLN A 98 -20.79 -20.17 3.74
CA GLN A 98 -19.82 -19.17 4.10
C GLN A 98 -20.56 -17.84 4.32
N PRO A 99 -20.23 -17.07 5.36
CA PRO A 99 -20.92 -15.83 5.69
C PRO A 99 -20.92 -14.91 4.47
N ASN A 100 -22.02 -14.17 4.25
CA ASN A 100 -21.97 -12.97 3.40
C ASN A 100 -20.72 -12.21 3.80
N ILE A 101 -19.79 -12.02 2.87
CA ILE A 101 -18.68 -11.14 3.14
C ILE A 101 -19.30 -9.76 3.06
N GLY A 102 -19.55 -9.14 4.21
CA GLY A 102 -19.93 -7.74 4.28
C GLY A 102 -18.78 -6.92 3.71
N LEU A 103 -18.89 -6.55 2.44
CA LEU A 103 -17.93 -5.72 1.76
C LEU A 103 -18.35 -4.26 1.88
N TRP A 104 -17.40 -3.39 1.59
CA TRP A 104 -17.61 -1.96 1.51
C TRP A 104 -17.27 -1.50 0.12
N LEU A 105 -18.24 -0.86 -0.54
CA LEU A 105 -18.06 -0.30 -1.86
C LEU A 105 -17.78 1.19 -1.75
N VAL A 106 -16.66 1.61 -2.35
CA VAL A 106 -16.43 3.01 -2.68
C VAL A 106 -16.67 3.17 -4.18
N SER A 107 -17.75 3.87 -4.52
CA SER A 107 -18.10 4.19 -5.90
C SER A 107 -18.08 5.69 -6.12
N GLY A 108 -17.72 6.14 -7.32
CA GLY A 108 -17.55 7.57 -7.55
C GLY A 108 -17.12 7.93 -8.97
N SER A 109 -16.73 9.18 -9.12
CA SER A 109 -16.24 9.70 -10.38
C SER A 109 -15.42 10.97 -10.25
N ILE A 110 -14.56 11.20 -11.24
CA ILE A 110 -13.73 12.39 -11.40
C ILE A 110 -14.06 13.04 -12.74
N GLU A 111 -14.51 14.29 -12.72
CA GLU A 111 -14.83 15.05 -13.93
C GLU A 111 -13.55 15.48 -14.68
N ASN A 112 -13.61 15.52 -16.01
CA ASN A 112 -12.50 15.97 -16.88
C ASN A 112 -11.15 15.27 -16.64
N ALA A 113 -11.18 14.02 -16.15
CA ALA A 113 -9.99 13.28 -15.77
C ALA A 113 -9.02 13.02 -16.93
N LEU A 114 -9.51 12.99 -18.18
CA LEU A 114 -8.65 12.86 -19.38
C LEU A 114 -7.75 14.07 -19.61
N ASP A 115 -8.14 15.24 -19.12
CA ASP A 115 -7.38 16.48 -19.32
C ASP A 115 -6.12 16.51 -18.42
N THR A 116 -6.01 15.57 -17.45
CA THR A 116 -4.92 15.52 -16.47
C THR A 116 -4.22 14.15 -16.48
N LYS A 117 -2.91 14.16 -16.76
CA LYS A 117 -2.12 12.94 -16.89
C LYS A 117 -1.92 12.21 -15.55
N GLY A 118 -2.09 10.88 -15.57
CA GLY A 118 -1.75 10.00 -14.45
C GLY A 118 -2.76 9.97 -13.29
N ILE A 119 -3.99 10.46 -13.48
CA ILE A 119 -5.07 10.31 -12.50
C ILE A 119 -5.38 8.82 -12.28
N ARG A 120 -5.65 8.06 -13.35
CA ARG A 120 -6.00 6.64 -13.24
C ARG A 120 -4.86 5.81 -12.62
N TYR A 121 -3.61 6.08 -13.03
CA TYR A 121 -2.40 5.54 -12.39
C TYR A 121 -2.41 5.75 -10.86
N HIS A 122 -2.72 6.97 -10.43
CA HIS A 122 -2.74 7.32 -9.01
C HIS A 122 -3.85 6.59 -8.26
N LEU A 123 -5.02 6.38 -8.88
CA LEU A 123 -6.12 5.62 -8.31
C LEU A 123 -5.80 4.13 -8.12
N TYR A 124 -5.16 3.48 -9.11
CA TYR A 124 -4.67 2.10 -8.96
C TYR A 124 -3.69 1.97 -7.80
N ARG A 125 -2.77 2.94 -7.66
CA ARG A 125 -1.82 2.98 -6.54
C ARG A 125 -2.53 3.13 -5.19
N LEU A 126 -3.52 4.03 -5.10
CA LEU A 126 -4.31 4.22 -3.88
C LEU A 126 -5.13 2.97 -3.52
N ALA A 127 -5.83 2.37 -4.48
CA ALA A 127 -6.65 1.18 -4.24
C ALA A 127 -5.78 -0.01 -3.81
N SER A 128 -4.64 -0.22 -4.49
CA SER A 128 -3.70 -1.27 -4.11
C SER A 128 -3.12 -1.07 -2.71
N ALA A 129 -2.74 0.16 -2.34
CA ALA A 129 -2.20 0.48 -1.02
C ALA A 129 -3.23 0.35 0.12
N ARG A 130 -4.54 0.35 -0.20
CA ARG A 130 -5.63 0.20 0.77
C ARG A 130 -6.36 -1.13 0.63
N CYS A 131 -5.69 -2.15 0.08
CA CYS A 131 -6.23 -3.50 -0.03
C CYS A 131 -7.59 -3.58 -0.77
N GLY A 132 -7.74 -2.82 -1.86
CA GLY A 132 -8.94 -2.82 -2.69
C GLY A 132 -9.07 -4.07 -3.55
N TYR A 133 -10.31 -4.44 -3.88
CA TYR A 133 -10.67 -5.58 -4.70
C TYR A 133 -11.56 -5.15 -5.87
N TYR A 134 -11.47 -5.89 -6.97
CA TYR A 134 -12.39 -5.74 -8.09
C TYR A 134 -13.78 -6.22 -7.71
N ASP A 135 -14.79 -5.64 -8.34
CA ASP A 135 -16.14 -6.19 -8.32
C ASP A 135 -16.27 -7.24 -9.43
N PRO A 136 -16.44 -8.53 -9.09
CA PRO A 136 -16.56 -9.59 -10.07
C PRO A 136 -17.76 -9.41 -10.99
N ALA A 137 -18.81 -8.67 -10.57
CA ALA A 137 -19.95 -8.35 -11.42
C ALA A 137 -19.61 -7.37 -12.57
N LEU A 138 -18.46 -6.68 -12.49
CA LEU A 138 -17.96 -5.78 -13.54
C LEU A 138 -16.94 -6.45 -14.47
N ARG A 139 -16.61 -7.73 -14.23
CA ARG A 139 -15.70 -8.49 -15.07
C ARG A 139 -16.34 -8.71 -16.45
N LYS A 140 -15.63 -8.33 -17.50
CA LYS A 140 -16.12 -8.53 -18.88
C LYS A 140 -15.81 -9.95 -19.35
N GLU A 141 -16.86 -10.76 -19.55
CA GLU A 141 -16.77 -12.18 -19.94
C GLU A 141 -15.91 -12.41 -21.20
N GLU A 142 -15.94 -11.50 -22.17
CA GLU A 142 -15.22 -11.65 -23.44
C GLU A 142 -13.68 -11.52 -23.34
N LYS A 143 -13.15 -11.00 -22.22
CA LYS A 143 -11.70 -10.74 -22.06
C LYS A 143 -11.13 -11.15 -20.70
N ASP A 144 -11.94 -11.75 -19.83
CA ASP A 144 -11.57 -12.06 -18.43
C ASP A 144 -10.86 -10.88 -17.75
N LYS A 145 -11.34 -9.66 -18.00
CA LYS A 145 -10.68 -8.43 -17.56
C LYS A 145 -11.43 -7.83 -16.39
N ASP A 146 -10.74 -7.76 -15.26
CA ASP A 146 -11.19 -7.05 -14.08
C ASP A 146 -11.16 -5.53 -14.28
N VAL A 147 -12.19 -4.83 -13.80
CA VAL A 147 -12.36 -3.38 -13.99
C VAL A 147 -12.75 -2.70 -12.69
N ALA A 148 -11.93 -1.76 -12.24
CA ALA A 148 -12.22 -0.88 -11.09
C ALA A 148 -12.33 0.60 -11.49
N PHE A 149 -11.71 0.98 -12.61
CA PHE A 149 -11.68 2.34 -13.11
C PHE A 149 -11.86 2.33 -14.63
N TRP A 150 -12.83 3.09 -15.13
CA TRP A 150 -13.10 3.20 -16.57
C TRP A 150 -13.58 4.61 -16.93
N TYR A 151 -13.38 5.01 -18.17
CA TYR A 151 -13.85 6.30 -18.66
C TYR A 151 -15.25 6.21 -19.25
N GLU A 152 -16.08 7.20 -18.93
CA GLU A 152 -17.31 7.54 -19.63
C GLU A 152 -17.12 8.94 -20.22
N ALA A 153 -16.78 9.01 -21.50
CA ALA A 153 -16.27 10.21 -22.14
C ALA A 153 -15.06 10.79 -21.37
N LYS A 154 -15.15 12.02 -20.85
CA LYS A 154 -14.07 12.66 -20.08
C LYS A 154 -14.09 12.34 -18.57
N LYS A 155 -15.09 11.59 -18.11
CA LYS A 155 -15.31 11.31 -16.69
C LYS A 155 -14.74 9.95 -16.32
N LEU A 156 -13.85 9.91 -15.32
CA LEU A 156 -13.30 8.64 -14.83
C LEU A 156 -14.20 8.11 -13.72
N ARG A 157 -14.76 6.91 -13.89
CA ARG A 157 -15.53 6.18 -12.88
C ARG A 157 -14.61 5.43 -11.92
N ILE A 158 -15.08 5.29 -10.69
CA ILE A 158 -14.41 4.60 -9.59
C ILE A 158 -15.38 3.57 -9.04
N HIS A 159 -14.95 2.31 -8.91
CA HIS A 159 -15.71 1.25 -8.25
C HIS A 159 -14.74 0.24 -7.62
N VAL A 160 -14.60 0.29 -6.29
CA VAL A 160 -13.64 -0.55 -5.56
C VAL A 160 -14.29 -1.16 -4.33
N LEU A 161 -14.14 -2.47 -4.17
CA LEU A 161 -14.61 -3.22 -3.00
C LEU A 161 -13.51 -3.34 -1.94
N PHE A 162 -13.90 -3.36 -0.67
CA PHE A 162 -13.00 -3.56 0.47
C PHE A 162 -13.62 -4.54 1.47
N LYS A 163 -12.77 -5.38 2.07
CA LYS A 163 -13.19 -6.31 3.13
C LYS A 163 -13.47 -5.61 4.46
N THR A 164 -12.85 -4.46 4.71
CA THR A 164 -13.01 -3.72 5.98
C THR A 164 -13.53 -2.31 5.74
N GLU A 165 -14.33 -1.82 6.68
CA GLU A 165 -14.84 -0.44 6.69
C GLU A 165 -13.70 0.57 6.73
N LYS A 166 -12.68 0.26 7.55
CA LYS A 166 -11.50 1.12 7.75
C LYS A 166 -10.76 1.36 6.43
N ASP A 167 -10.49 0.32 5.66
CA ASP A 167 -9.73 0.44 4.41
C ASP A 167 -10.51 1.23 3.35
N ALA A 168 -11.82 0.99 3.25
CA ALA A 168 -12.70 1.77 2.41
C ALA A 168 -12.74 3.26 2.82
N TRP A 169 -12.84 3.56 4.12
CA TRP A 169 -12.76 4.93 4.63
C TRP A 169 -11.42 5.58 4.31
N LEU A 170 -10.34 4.85 4.45
CA LEU A 170 -8.99 5.30 4.16
C LEU A 170 -8.79 5.63 2.68
N PHE A 171 -9.36 4.84 1.77
CA PHE A 171 -9.38 5.15 0.34
C PHE A 171 -10.28 6.35 0.03
N LYS A 172 -11.49 6.40 0.60
CA LYS A 172 -12.41 7.52 0.44
C LYS A 172 -11.81 8.84 0.92
N ASN A 173 -11.19 8.85 2.10
CA ASN A 173 -10.57 10.05 2.67
C ASN A 173 -9.47 10.59 1.74
N ALA A 174 -8.70 9.71 1.10
CA ALA A 174 -7.72 10.13 0.10
C ALA A 174 -8.40 10.79 -1.12
N LEU A 175 -9.51 10.23 -1.61
CA LEU A 175 -10.29 10.85 -2.69
C LEU A 175 -10.89 12.21 -2.31
N ASP A 176 -11.22 12.42 -1.04
CA ASP A 176 -11.73 13.70 -0.53
C ASP A 176 -10.59 14.72 -0.29
N SER A 177 -9.42 14.28 0.20
CA SER A 177 -8.32 15.18 0.58
C SER A 177 -7.40 15.56 -0.58
N ASP A 178 -7.14 14.62 -1.49
CA ASP A 178 -6.16 14.79 -2.56
C ASP A 178 -6.51 15.92 -3.54
N PRO A 179 -7.81 16.20 -3.84
CA PRO A 179 -8.19 17.38 -4.61
C PRO A 179 -7.76 18.71 -4.02
N HIS A 180 -7.60 18.77 -2.70
CA HIS A 180 -7.17 19.95 -1.97
C HIS A 180 -5.68 19.92 -1.61
N THR A 181 -4.98 18.83 -1.94
CA THR A 181 -3.56 18.64 -1.62
C THR A 181 -2.69 19.07 -2.79
N LEU A 182 -1.96 20.17 -2.62
CA LEU A 182 -1.07 20.70 -3.64
C LEU A 182 0.00 19.66 -4.03
N GLY A 183 0.15 19.42 -5.33
CA GLY A 183 1.10 18.42 -5.86
C GLY A 183 0.53 16.99 -5.95
N SER A 184 -0.69 16.74 -5.44
CA SER A 184 -1.44 15.53 -5.78
C SER A 184 -1.84 15.51 -7.26
N ARG A 185 -1.98 14.32 -7.84
CA ARG A 185 -2.53 14.14 -9.18
C ARG A 185 -4.00 14.51 -9.28
N LEU A 186 -4.70 14.57 -8.14
CA LEU A 186 -6.09 15.00 -8.06
C LEU A 186 -6.24 16.48 -7.74
N SER A 187 -5.15 17.22 -7.50
CA SER A 187 -5.21 18.64 -7.13
C SER A 187 -6.08 19.44 -8.10
N GLY A 188 -7.12 20.11 -7.57
CA GLY A 188 -8.07 20.90 -8.34
C GLY A 188 -9.13 20.11 -9.12
N GLN A 189 -9.13 18.78 -9.04
CA GLN A 189 -10.13 17.93 -9.70
C GLN A 189 -11.46 17.94 -8.93
N ILE A 190 -12.56 17.79 -9.66
CA ILE A 190 -13.89 17.62 -9.06
C ILE A 190 -14.12 16.12 -8.86
N VAL A 191 -14.00 15.67 -7.61
CA VAL A 191 -14.19 14.27 -7.22
C VAL A 191 -15.52 14.12 -6.49
N THR A 192 -16.28 13.09 -6.86
CA THR A 192 -17.52 12.71 -6.18
C THR A 192 -17.43 11.24 -5.82
N CYS A 193 -17.67 10.89 -4.55
CA CYS A 193 -17.64 9.50 -4.11
C CYS A 193 -18.74 9.21 -3.09
N LYS A 194 -19.15 7.95 -3.03
CA LYS A 194 -20.11 7.41 -2.09
C LYS A 194 -19.50 6.19 -1.41
N PHE A 195 -19.95 5.98 -0.19
CA PHE A 195 -19.56 4.87 0.65
C PHE A 195 -20.82 4.10 1.02
N THR A 196 -20.86 2.82 0.65
CA THR A 196 -22.02 1.96 0.88
C THR A 196 -21.59 0.57 1.30
N ARG A 197 -22.34 -0.03 2.21
CA ARG A 197 -22.20 -1.46 2.50
C ARG A 197 -22.67 -2.27 1.28
N PHE A 198 -21.89 -3.27 0.90
CA PHE A 198 -22.12 -4.12 -0.24
C PHE A 198 -22.20 -5.57 0.24
N GLU A 199 -23.37 -6.17 0.10
CA GLU A 199 -23.59 -7.57 0.45
C GLU A 199 -23.36 -8.41 -0.80
N ALA A 200 -22.24 -9.12 -0.83
CA ALA A 200 -21.92 -10.08 -1.87
C ALA A 200 -22.13 -11.50 -1.34
N GLY A 201 -22.58 -12.41 -2.22
CA GLY A 201 -22.41 -13.84 -1.97
C GLY A 201 -20.94 -14.22 -1.85
N TYR A 202 -20.61 -15.50 -1.66
CA TYR A 202 -19.22 -15.92 -1.82
C TYR A 202 -18.79 -15.68 -3.26
N ILE A 203 -17.86 -14.75 -3.46
CA ILE A 203 -17.25 -14.48 -4.75
C ILE A 203 -15.74 -14.49 -4.57
N GLU A 204 -15.03 -15.13 -5.49
CA GLU A 204 -13.58 -15.06 -5.56
C GLU A 204 -13.18 -13.61 -5.90
N LEU A 205 -12.69 -12.90 -4.88
CA LEU A 205 -12.29 -11.52 -5.03
C LEU A 205 -10.85 -11.44 -5.53
N HIS A 206 -10.66 -10.81 -6.68
CA HIS A 206 -9.33 -10.48 -7.17
C HIS A 206 -8.87 -9.15 -6.56
N HIS A 207 -7.66 -9.17 -6.00
CA HIS A 207 -7.06 -8.00 -5.38
C HIS A 207 -6.58 -7.02 -6.45
N ILE A 208 -6.87 -5.73 -6.29
CA ILE A 208 -6.35 -4.69 -7.16
C ILE A 208 -4.86 -4.51 -6.85
N GLN A 209 -4.02 -4.91 -7.78
CA GLN A 209 -2.60 -4.61 -7.74
C GLN A 209 -2.32 -3.35 -8.52
N PHE A 210 -1.36 -2.56 -8.06
CA PHE A 210 -0.90 -1.41 -8.81
C PHE A 210 -0.38 -1.80 -10.21
N LEU A 211 0.15 -3.01 -10.35
CA LEU A 211 0.62 -3.58 -11.62
C LEU A 211 -0.52 -3.84 -12.63
N ASP A 212 -1.78 -3.82 -12.19
CA ASP A 212 -2.94 -3.96 -13.08
C ASP A 212 -3.19 -2.69 -13.93
N TYR A 213 -2.51 -1.58 -13.61
CA TYR A 213 -2.53 -0.38 -14.42
C TYR A 213 -1.78 -0.58 -15.74
N ASP A 214 -2.51 -0.62 -16.85
CA ASP A 214 -1.93 -0.62 -18.19
C ASP A 214 -1.76 0.81 -18.73
N SER A 215 -0.50 1.21 -18.91
CA SER A 215 -0.12 2.51 -19.47
C SER A 215 -0.37 2.65 -20.97
N GLN A 216 -0.62 1.56 -21.68
CA GLN A 216 -0.82 1.53 -23.14
C GLN A 216 -2.31 1.57 -23.53
N GLU A 217 -3.24 1.54 -22.58
CA GLU A 217 -4.66 1.73 -22.88
C GLU A 217 -4.91 3.12 -23.48
N SER A 218 -5.57 3.15 -24.65
CA SER A 218 -5.87 4.35 -25.44
C SER A 218 -6.56 5.45 -24.65
N ASP A 219 -7.38 5.06 -23.68
CA ASP A 219 -8.25 5.94 -22.92
C ASP A 219 -7.57 6.44 -21.65
N SER A 220 -6.34 5.99 -21.35
CA SER A 220 -5.58 6.45 -20.19
C SER A 220 -4.48 7.41 -20.64
N PRO A 221 -4.56 8.72 -20.30
CA PRO A 221 -3.48 9.63 -20.59
C PRO A 221 -2.22 9.13 -19.89
N GLN A 222 -1.24 8.70 -20.68
CA GLN A 222 0.03 8.21 -20.18
C GLN A 222 0.58 9.19 -19.16
N THR A 223 1.17 8.67 -18.09
CA THR A 223 2.00 9.46 -17.19
C THR A 223 3.29 9.88 -17.92
N THR A 224 3.17 10.74 -18.93
CA THR A 224 4.28 11.63 -19.27
C THR A 224 4.44 12.52 -18.05
N LEU A 225 5.66 12.62 -17.52
CA LEU A 225 6.02 13.70 -16.60
C LEU A 225 5.52 15.00 -17.23
N VAL A 226 4.39 15.51 -16.76
CA VAL A 226 3.98 16.87 -17.07
C VAL A 226 5.08 17.70 -16.46
N SER A 227 5.90 18.30 -17.31
CA SER A 227 6.79 19.37 -16.95
C SER A 227 5.94 20.36 -16.17
N VAL A 228 6.11 20.37 -14.85
CA VAL A 228 5.45 21.32 -13.97
C VAL A 228 6.07 22.66 -14.34
N SER A 229 5.43 23.38 -15.25
CA SER A 229 5.74 24.76 -15.54
C SER A 229 5.32 25.62 -14.35
N SER A 230 6.20 25.70 -13.34
CA SER A 230 6.29 26.86 -12.46
C SER A 230 7.65 26.91 -11.73
N SER A 231 8.59 27.64 -12.32
CA SER A 231 9.69 28.40 -11.68
C SER A 231 10.95 27.71 -11.09
N THR A 232 11.07 26.38 -11.11
CA THR A 232 12.37 25.71 -10.98
C THR A 232 12.45 24.60 -12.01
N ILE A 233 13.38 24.70 -12.96
CA ILE A 233 13.72 23.58 -13.84
C ILE A 233 14.13 22.42 -12.93
N ARG A 234 13.24 21.44 -12.76
CA ARG A 234 13.47 20.25 -11.94
C ARG A 234 14.37 19.31 -12.73
N SER A 235 15.64 19.23 -12.36
CA SER A 235 16.59 18.28 -12.98
C SER A 235 16.50 16.94 -12.26
N VAL A 236 16.01 15.94 -12.99
CA VAL A 236 16.04 14.54 -12.56
C VAL A 236 17.43 13.98 -12.89
N LEU A 237 18.05 13.32 -11.93
CA LEU A 237 19.40 12.77 -12.02
C LEU A 237 19.37 11.30 -12.45
N ASP A 238 20.44 10.87 -13.11
CA ASP A 238 20.73 9.45 -13.37
C ASP A 238 21.40 8.83 -12.14
N PHE A 239 21.15 7.54 -11.86
CA PHE A 239 21.83 6.81 -10.78
C PHE A 239 23.34 6.72 -10.97
N ALA A 240 23.82 6.74 -12.22
CA ALA A 240 25.24 6.78 -12.52
C ALA A 240 25.85 8.18 -12.33
N SER A 241 25.04 9.22 -12.08
CA SER A 241 25.55 10.58 -11.94
C SER A 241 26.41 10.73 -10.68
N GLU A 242 27.50 11.48 -10.82
CA GLU A 242 28.38 11.79 -9.70
C GLU A 242 27.65 12.63 -8.63
N GLU A 243 26.75 13.52 -9.05
CA GLU A 243 25.90 14.29 -8.15
C GLU A 243 25.06 13.39 -7.24
N TYR A 244 24.42 12.34 -7.78
CA TYR A 244 23.68 11.38 -6.95
C TYR A 244 24.59 10.66 -5.95
N ARG A 245 25.69 10.07 -6.46
CA ARG A 245 26.61 9.26 -5.64
C ARG A 245 27.25 10.05 -4.50
N CYS A 246 27.48 11.34 -4.71
CA CYS A 246 28.20 12.19 -3.77
C CYS A 246 27.27 13.03 -2.90
N MET A 247 26.19 13.56 -3.46
CA MET A 247 25.28 14.50 -2.79
C MET A 247 23.99 13.85 -2.25
N GLY A 248 23.82 12.54 -2.47
CA GLY A 248 22.68 11.78 -1.95
C GLY A 248 22.82 11.45 -0.47
N ILE A 249 21.71 11.56 0.27
CA ILE A 249 21.63 11.21 1.70
C ILE A 249 20.65 10.07 1.98
N GLU A 250 19.94 9.59 0.97
CA GLU A 250 18.91 8.56 1.07
C GLU A 250 19.42 7.20 0.57
N GLU A 251 18.79 6.12 1.05
CA GLU A 251 19.06 4.75 0.61
C GLU A 251 18.65 4.52 -0.86
N ASP A 252 19.46 3.73 -1.58
CA ASP A 252 19.25 3.45 -3.00
C ASP A 252 17.92 2.71 -3.28
N TRP A 253 17.48 1.85 -2.36
CA TRP A 253 16.27 1.03 -2.55
C TRP A 253 15.00 1.88 -2.62
N LEU A 254 15.01 3.11 -2.09
CA LEU A 254 13.88 4.04 -2.16
C LEU A 254 13.57 4.48 -3.59
N PHE A 255 14.54 4.35 -4.48
CA PHE A 255 14.41 4.72 -5.87
C PHE A 255 14.15 3.50 -6.77
N TYR A 256 14.23 2.28 -6.26
CA TYR A 256 14.03 1.08 -7.08
C TYR A 256 12.53 0.76 -7.27
N PRO A 257 12.10 0.31 -8.46
CA PRO A 257 12.81 0.28 -9.74
C PRO A 257 12.60 1.52 -10.63
N TYR A 258 11.75 2.47 -10.22
CA TYR A 258 11.25 3.54 -11.09
C TYR A 258 11.43 4.97 -10.54
N GLY A 259 11.91 5.13 -9.31
CA GLY A 259 12.25 6.42 -8.75
C GLY A 259 13.53 6.96 -9.37
N LYS A 260 13.64 8.28 -9.50
CA LYS A 260 14.92 8.93 -9.81
C LYS A 260 15.16 10.07 -8.81
N PRO A 261 16.41 10.29 -8.40
CA PRO A 261 16.77 11.40 -7.55
C PRO A 261 16.55 12.73 -8.28
N GLU A 262 16.09 13.74 -7.54
CA GLU A 262 15.95 15.11 -7.99
C GLU A 262 17.13 15.93 -7.46
N SER A 263 17.65 16.84 -8.30
CA SER A 263 18.65 17.83 -7.91
C SER A 263 17.97 18.98 -7.16
N CYS A 264 18.09 18.94 -5.84
CA CYS A 264 17.52 19.89 -4.91
C CYS A 264 18.48 21.06 -4.68
N HIS A 265 18.06 22.30 -4.94
CA HIS A 265 18.87 23.48 -4.65
C HIS A 265 18.72 23.89 -3.19
N MET A 266 19.83 24.10 -2.48
CA MET A 266 19.76 24.65 -1.11
C MET A 266 19.42 26.15 -1.16
N ILE A 267 20.20 26.93 -1.90
CA ILE A 267 19.83 28.29 -2.33
C ILE A 267 19.08 28.17 -3.64
N SER A 268 17.76 28.37 -3.60
CA SER A 268 16.89 28.18 -4.76
C SER A 268 17.28 29.08 -5.95
N ARG A 269 17.04 28.59 -7.17
CA ARG A 269 17.21 29.38 -8.40
C ARG A 269 16.44 30.71 -8.37
N LYS A 270 15.26 30.72 -7.79
CA LYS A 270 14.45 31.93 -7.57
C LYS A 270 15.20 32.95 -6.70
N GLN A 271 15.86 32.49 -5.65
CA GLN A 271 16.67 33.34 -4.79
C GLN A 271 17.93 33.83 -5.49
N CYS A 272 18.62 32.95 -6.22
CA CYS A 272 19.78 33.31 -7.04
C CYS A 272 19.44 34.38 -8.08
N ASN A 273 18.26 34.29 -8.72
CA ASN A 273 17.81 35.27 -9.70
C ASN A 273 17.37 36.60 -9.06
N ARG A 274 16.66 36.55 -7.94
CA ARG A 274 16.19 37.76 -7.23
C ARG A 274 17.33 38.57 -6.64
N ASN A 275 18.33 37.89 -6.07
CA ASN A 275 19.46 38.49 -5.37
C ASN A 275 20.76 38.14 -6.09
N LYS A 276 20.81 38.43 -7.39
CA LYS A 276 21.86 37.99 -8.31
C LYS A 276 23.27 38.41 -7.89
N SER A 277 23.44 39.60 -7.33
CA SER A 277 24.73 40.09 -6.84
C SER A 277 25.30 39.24 -5.69
N GLN A 278 24.44 38.71 -4.82
CA GLN A 278 24.85 37.97 -3.63
C GLN A 278 24.88 36.46 -3.88
N TYR A 279 23.87 35.92 -4.55
CA TYR A 279 23.65 34.48 -4.66
C TYR A 279 23.75 33.94 -6.09
N GLY A 280 23.86 34.80 -7.11
CA GLY A 280 23.89 34.36 -8.51
C GLY A 280 25.00 33.36 -8.83
N LYS A 281 26.13 33.45 -8.11
CA LYS A 281 27.26 32.51 -8.25
C LYS A 281 26.92 31.06 -7.88
N PHE A 282 25.89 30.83 -7.07
CA PHE A 282 25.50 29.49 -6.62
C PHE A 282 24.45 28.82 -7.54
N ASP A 283 23.90 29.54 -8.52
CA ASP A 283 22.83 29.01 -9.38
C ASP A 283 23.26 27.80 -10.22
N HIS A 284 24.54 27.72 -10.56
CA HIS A 284 25.11 26.60 -11.35
C HIS A 284 26.20 25.83 -10.57
N ASP A 285 26.38 26.14 -9.28
CA ASP A 285 27.40 25.49 -8.45
C ASP A 285 26.88 24.12 -7.95
N PRO A 286 27.58 23.01 -8.25
CA PRO A 286 27.19 21.68 -7.80
C PRO A 286 27.22 21.54 -6.27
N ASN A 287 28.00 22.35 -5.55
CA ASN A 287 28.04 22.36 -4.09
C ASN A 287 26.80 23.05 -3.49
N ASN A 288 25.95 23.68 -4.30
CA ASN A 288 24.64 24.20 -3.90
C ASN A 288 23.51 23.16 -4.17
N ARG A 289 23.82 21.87 -4.26
CA ARG A 289 22.86 20.81 -4.56
C ARG A 289 22.83 19.71 -3.52
N LEU A 290 21.69 19.04 -3.41
CA LEU A 290 21.52 17.73 -2.81
C LEU A 290 20.79 16.83 -3.82
N ALA A 291 21.09 15.54 -3.81
CA ALA A 291 20.35 14.57 -4.62
C ALA A 291 19.33 13.88 -3.72
N LEU A 292 18.05 14.23 -3.88
CA LEU A 292 16.97 13.80 -2.97
C LEU A 292 15.85 13.10 -3.74
N SER A 293 15.19 12.14 -3.12
CA SER A 293 13.89 11.62 -3.58
C SER A 293 12.88 12.75 -3.64
N ARG A 294 11.86 12.60 -4.48
CA ARG A 294 10.77 13.58 -4.60
C ARG A 294 10.11 13.85 -3.25
N GLU A 295 9.98 12.84 -2.40
CA GLU A 295 9.38 12.98 -1.07
C GLU A 295 10.29 13.76 -0.13
N MET A 296 11.58 13.40 -0.03
CA MET A 296 12.53 14.11 0.81
C MET A 296 12.76 15.56 0.36
N HIS A 297 12.84 15.79 -0.96
CA HIS A 297 12.88 17.14 -1.53
C HIS A 297 11.64 17.94 -1.12
N GLY A 298 10.45 17.33 -1.20
CA GLY A 298 9.21 17.96 -0.76
C GLY A 298 9.15 18.24 0.74
N PHE A 299 9.72 17.36 1.57
CA PHE A 299 9.85 17.57 3.01
C PHE A 299 10.82 18.68 3.38
N TYR A 300 11.89 18.86 2.59
CA TYR A 300 12.93 19.86 2.84
C TYR A 300 12.58 21.26 2.31
N ASP A 301 11.87 21.33 1.19
CA ASP A 301 11.38 22.61 0.64
C ASP A 301 10.01 23.03 1.18
N GLY A 302 9.29 22.13 1.86
CA GLY A 302 7.89 22.36 2.24
C GLY A 302 6.97 22.41 1.02
N LEU A 303 7.27 21.63 -0.02
CA LEU A 303 6.42 21.52 -1.23
C LEU A 303 5.24 20.56 -1.00
N SER A 304 5.39 19.65 -0.03
CA SER A 304 4.41 18.60 0.25
C SER A 304 3.48 18.94 1.43
N LEU A 305 3.78 19.99 2.20
CA LEU A 305 3.12 20.36 3.47
C LEU A 305 3.19 21.88 3.70
N ASP A 306 2.43 22.40 4.66
CA ASP A 306 2.39 23.85 5.00
C ASP A 306 3.74 24.43 5.44
N ILE A 307 4.60 23.57 5.98
CA ILE A 307 5.97 23.90 6.38
C ILE A 307 6.93 22.78 5.96
N PRO A 308 8.22 23.08 5.74
CA PRO A 308 9.25 22.05 5.69
C PRO A 308 9.21 21.23 6.98
N ILE A 309 9.28 19.91 6.90
CA ILE A 309 9.34 19.04 8.08
C ILE A 309 10.74 18.49 8.34
N VAL A 310 11.66 18.72 7.39
CA VAL A 310 13.07 18.39 7.49
C VAL A 310 13.87 19.69 7.46
N ASN A 311 14.87 19.78 8.33
CA ASN A 311 15.89 20.80 8.31
C ASN A 311 17.27 20.11 8.39
N MET A 312 18.28 20.67 7.72
CA MET A 312 19.60 20.06 7.64
C MET A 312 20.68 21.07 7.99
N PHE A 313 21.74 20.63 8.67
CA PHE A 313 22.84 21.50 9.10
C PHE A 313 24.19 20.78 9.00
N PRO A 314 25.24 21.41 8.44
CA PRO A 314 26.57 20.82 8.35
C PRO A 314 27.30 20.90 9.70
N VAL A 315 27.96 19.83 10.13
CA VAL A 315 28.64 19.78 11.45
C VAL A 315 30.15 19.82 11.33
N SER A 316 30.71 18.93 10.51
CA SER A 316 32.16 18.76 10.41
C SER A 316 32.54 18.39 8.99
N VAL A 317 33.78 18.75 8.63
CA VAL A 317 34.41 18.41 7.37
C VAL A 317 35.61 17.54 7.70
N GLU A 318 35.71 16.36 7.09
CA GLU A 318 36.91 15.54 7.24
C GLU A 318 38.10 16.26 6.60
N GLU A 319 39.22 16.38 7.34
CA GLU A 319 40.42 17.09 6.86
C GLU A 319 41.06 16.42 5.63
N LYS A 320 40.88 15.11 5.50
CA LYS A 320 41.40 14.32 4.40
C LYS A 320 40.33 14.15 3.32
N LEU A 321 40.79 14.14 2.08
CA LEU A 321 39.94 13.78 0.94
C LEU A 321 39.44 12.33 1.11
N SER A 322 38.15 12.16 0.92
CA SER A 322 37.40 10.93 1.08
C SER A 322 36.55 10.74 -0.18
N ASN A 323 36.58 9.54 -0.77
CA ASN A 323 35.96 9.23 -2.07
C ASN A 323 36.60 9.99 -3.26
N GLY A 324 37.88 9.72 -3.52
CA GLY A 324 38.62 10.33 -4.63
C GLY A 324 39.15 11.73 -4.26
N SER A 325 38.66 12.77 -4.94
CA SER A 325 39.10 14.17 -4.80
C SER A 325 38.11 15.05 -4.03
N ARG A 326 37.18 14.47 -3.27
CA ARG A 326 36.12 15.18 -2.55
C ARG A 326 36.35 15.12 -1.04
N TYR A 327 35.76 16.05 -0.31
CA TYR A 327 35.73 16.07 1.15
C TYR A 327 34.43 15.46 1.65
N LYS A 328 34.50 14.66 2.70
CA LYS A 328 33.30 14.18 3.38
C LYS A 328 32.82 15.25 4.37
N VAL A 329 31.56 15.63 4.25
CA VAL A 329 30.90 16.58 5.14
C VAL A 329 29.81 15.84 5.92
N GLU A 330 29.88 15.91 7.24
CA GLU A 330 28.87 15.39 8.13
C GLU A 330 27.68 16.35 8.21
N VAL A 331 26.47 15.81 8.10
CA VAL A 331 25.22 16.57 8.05
C VAL A 331 24.27 16.03 9.12
N LEU A 332 23.70 16.92 9.93
CA LEU A 332 22.57 16.60 10.79
C LEU A 332 21.28 16.83 10.03
N VAL A 333 20.39 15.84 10.11
CA VAL A 333 19.02 15.87 9.61
C VAL A 333 18.10 15.96 10.83
N LYS A 334 17.49 17.12 11.01
CA LYS A 334 16.56 17.45 12.09
C LYS A 334 15.13 17.40 11.56
N VAL A 335 14.23 16.74 12.27
CA VAL A 335 12.79 16.75 11.95
C VAL A 335 12.03 17.77 12.80
N TYR A 336 10.89 18.23 12.29
CA TYR A 336 10.08 19.23 12.98
C TYR A 336 9.46 18.72 14.30
N ASP A 337 8.95 17.49 14.30
CA ASP A 337 8.36 16.84 15.48
C ASP A 337 8.56 15.31 15.48
N VAL A 338 8.14 14.66 16.57
CA VAL A 338 8.29 13.22 16.77
C VAL A 338 7.55 12.37 15.72
N TYR A 339 6.44 12.86 15.15
CA TYR A 339 5.67 12.13 14.15
C TYR A 339 6.34 12.13 12.77
N CYS A 340 7.28 13.06 12.55
CA CYS A 340 8.07 13.13 11.33
C CYS A 340 9.23 12.12 11.32
N THR A 341 9.64 11.58 12.47
CA THR A 341 10.80 10.68 12.61
C THR A 341 10.67 9.44 11.69
N GLU A 342 9.58 8.69 11.81
CA GLU A 342 9.26 7.50 11.01
C GLU A 342 9.08 7.81 9.51
N ARG A 343 8.87 9.07 9.12
CA ARG A 343 8.75 9.46 7.70
C ARG A 343 10.09 9.76 7.05
N VAL A 344 11.07 10.18 7.84
CA VAL A 344 12.33 10.76 7.35
C VAL A 344 13.50 9.84 7.62
N PHE A 345 13.62 9.30 8.84
CA PHE A 345 14.84 8.67 9.32
C PHE A 345 15.14 7.31 8.72
N TYR A 346 14.12 6.48 8.47
CA TYR A 346 14.32 5.19 7.80
C TYR A 346 14.86 5.33 6.37
N ARG A 347 14.80 6.55 5.80
CA ARG A 347 15.24 6.81 4.44
C ARG A 347 16.73 7.08 4.35
N LEU A 348 17.37 7.49 5.44
CA LEU A 348 18.76 7.92 5.42
C LEU A 348 19.68 6.75 5.08
N LYS A 349 20.67 7.02 4.22
CA LYS A 349 21.59 6.02 3.70
C LYS A 349 22.42 5.34 4.77
N SER A 350 22.96 4.19 4.40
CA SER A 350 23.86 3.39 5.21
C SER A 350 25.07 4.20 5.68
N GLY A 351 25.42 4.03 6.95
CA GLY A 351 26.42 4.86 7.64
C GLY A 351 25.83 6.10 8.34
N SER A 352 24.52 6.33 8.22
CA SER A 352 23.81 7.29 9.07
C SER A 352 23.63 6.75 10.50
N SER A 353 23.61 7.64 11.50
CA SER A 353 23.53 7.25 12.92
C SER A 353 22.60 8.15 13.72
N ARG A 354 22.06 7.62 14.83
CA ARG A 354 21.24 8.39 15.77
C ARG A 354 22.13 9.30 16.61
N THR A 355 21.59 10.44 17.01
CA THR A 355 22.20 11.31 18.02
C THR A 355 21.47 11.15 19.35
N ASP A 356 21.92 11.88 20.39
CA ASP A 356 21.24 11.91 21.69
C ASP A 356 19.87 12.61 21.63
N ASP A 357 19.65 13.45 20.61
CA ASP A 357 18.34 14.07 20.34
C ASP A 357 17.51 13.14 19.43
N PRO A 358 16.35 12.64 19.88
CA PRO A 358 15.50 11.74 19.09
C PRO A 358 14.92 12.39 17.83
N LEU A 359 15.00 13.72 17.70
CA LEU A 359 14.57 14.47 16.52
C LEU A 359 15.72 14.76 15.55
N VAL A 360 16.92 14.21 15.79
CA VAL A 360 18.10 14.47 14.98
C VAL A 360 18.86 13.18 14.67
N MET A 361 19.11 12.94 13.38
CA MET A 361 20.04 11.92 12.89
C MET A 361 21.20 12.54 12.14
N LYS A 362 22.31 11.81 12.10
CA LYS A 362 23.54 12.17 11.40
C LYS A 362 23.66 11.37 10.12
N THR A 363 24.06 12.03 9.04
CA THR A 363 24.41 11.43 7.75
C THR A 363 25.61 12.19 7.16
N PHE A 364 25.94 11.97 5.89
CA PHE A 364 27.08 12.61 5.25
C PHE A 364 26.90 12.78 3.74
N VAL A 365 27.67 13.68 3.14
CA VAL A 365 27.82 13.85 1.68
C VAL A 365 29.29 14.00 1.32
N TYR A 366 29.61 13.93 0.02
CA TYR A 366 30.95 14.16 -0.53
C TYR A 366 30.94 15.37 -1.46
N VAL A 367 31.72 16.39 -1.16
CA VAL A 367 31.68 17.69 -1.86
C VAL A 367 33.06 18.11 -2.31
N GLU A 368 33.15 18.86 -3.41
CA GLU A 368 34.42 19.39 -3.89
C GLU A 368 34.84 20.63 -3.11
N ASN A 369 33.87 21.48 -2.76
CA ASN A 369 34.09 22.73 -2.03
C ASN A 369 33.23 22.75 -0.76
N PRO A 370 33.79 22.31 0.40
CA PRO A 370 33.08 22.30 1.68
C PRO A 370 32.59 23.68 2.11
N ASP A 371 33.38 24.73 1.88
CA ASP A 371 33.02 26.09 2.29
C ASP A 371 31.74 26.54 1.60
N THR A 372 31.63 26.28 0.29
CA THR A 372 30.44 26.63 -0.50
C THR A 372 29.24 25.78 -0.10
N PHE A 373 29.43 24.48 0.06
CA PHE A 373 28.36 23.57 0.49
C PHE A 373 27.81 23.96 1.88
N CYS A 374 28.70 24.12 2.85
CA CYS A 374 28.34 24.48 4.22
C CYS A 374 27.64 25.85 4.27
N PHE A 375 28.11 26.82 3.49
CA PHE A 375 27.44 28.12 3.36
C PHE A 375 26.01 27.98 2.83
N CYS A 376 25.81 27.24 1.73
CA CYS A 376 24.50 27.07 1.11
C CYS A 376 23.53 26.30 2.02
N MET A 377 24.01 25.24 2.68
CA MET A 377 23.20 24.47 3.62
C MET A 377 22.82 25.30 4.85
N LYS A 378 23.76 26.07 5.42
CA LYS A 378 23.48 26.96 6.54
C LYS A 378 22.48 28.04 6.18
N TRP A 379 22.57 28.61 4.97
CA TRP A 379 21.57 29.55 4.48
C TRP A 379 20.16 28.94 4.48
N LYS A 380 20.02 27.72 3.92
CA LYS A 380 18.73 27.03 3.86
C LYS A 380 18.22 26.66 5.26
N HIS A 381 19.12 26.25 6.14
CA HIS A 381 18.82 25.97 7.54
C HIS A 381 18.19 27.17 8.24
N ASP A 382 18.81 28.33 8.13
CA ASP A 382 18.36 29.57 8.76
C ASP A 382 16.97 30.00 8.22
N GLU A 383 16.71 29.81 6.93
CA GLU A 383 15.40 30.07 6.33
C GLU A 383 14.31 29.12 6.87
N ILE A 384 14.61 27.84 7.01
CA ILE A 384 13.66 26.86 7.57
C ILE A 384 13.40 27.15 9.06
N GLU A 385 14.43 27.48 9.85
CA GLU A 385 14.26 27.85 11.26
C GLU A 385 13.36 29.10 11.43
N LYS A 386 13.45 30.08 10.53
CA LYS A 386 12.52 31.24 10.54
C LYS A 386 11.08 30.80 10.30
N VAL A 387 10.85 29.89 9.35
CA VAL A 387 9.51 29.34 9.06
C VAL A 387 8.96 28.58 10.27
N TRP A 388 9.77 27.70 10.88
CA TRP A 388 9.39 26.92 12.05
C TRP A 388 9.01 27.80 13.25
N LYS A 389 9.80 28.85 13.53
CA LYS A 389 9.51 29.82 14.59
C LYS A 389 8.23 30.59 14.33
N SER A 390 8.03 31.08 13.11
CA SER A 390 6.81 31.79 12.70
C SER A 390 5.57 30.91 12.85
N PHE A 391 5.64 29.65 12.41
CA PHE A 391 4.53 28.71 12.47
C PHE A 391 4.16 28.34 13.92
N SER A 392 5.17 28.05 14.76
CA SER A 392 4.98 27.79 16.19
C SER A 392 4.35 29.00 16.92
N GLY A 393 4.72 30.22 16.54
CA GLY A 393 4.11 31.45 17.07
C GLY A 393 2.62 31.58 16.73
N ARG A 394 2.22 31.24 15.49
CA ARG A 394 0.81 31.26 15.06
C ARG A 394 -0.04 30.27 15.84
N ILE A 395 0.44 29.04 16.06
CA ILE A 395 -0.26 28.02 16.84
C ILE A 395 -0.46 28.46 18.31
N ARG A 396 0.54 29.10 18.91
CA ARG A 396 0.41 29.63 20.28
C ARG A 396 -0.64 30.73 20.36
N LEU A 397 -0.64 31.68 19.42
CA LEU A 397 -1.63 32.76 19.38
C LEU A 397 -3.05 32.22 19.14
N SER A 398 -3.23 31.24 18.26
CA SER A 398 -4.55 30.64 18.03
C SER A 398 -5.08 29.87 19.25
N ARG A 399 -4.21 29.27 20.08
CA ARG A 399 -4.62 28.64 21.34
C ARG A 399 -4.96 29.63 22.45
N ILE A 400 -4.33 30.82 22.44
CA ILE A 400 -4.63 31.89 23.41
C ILE A 400 -5.96 32.58 23.07
N MET A 401 -6.35 32.66 21.80
CA MET A 401 -7.63 33.28 21.40
C MET A 401 -8.86 32.37 21.54
N VAL A 402 -8.66 31.08 21.85
CA VAL A 402 -9.74 30.08 22.01
C VAL A 402 -10.00 29.75 23.50
N ASN A 403 -9.16 30.28 24.40
CA ASN A 403 -9.39 30.31 25.84
C ASN A 403 -9.70 31.75 26.26
#